data_AF-A0A1E3VZ03-F1
#
_entry.id   AF-A0A1E3VZ03-F1
#
_cell.length_a   1.000
_cell.length_b   1.000
_cell.length_c   1.000
_cell.angle_alpha   90.00
_cell.angle_beta   90.00
_cell.angle_gamma   90.00
#
_symmetry.space_group_name_H-M   'P 1'
#
loop_
_entity.id
_entity.type
_entity.pdbx_description
1 polymer ?
#
loop_
_entity_poly.entity_id
_entity_poly.type
_entity_poly.pdbx_seq_one_letter_code
_entity_poly.pdbx_strand_id
1 'polypeptide(L)'
;MGLIEQPASLEAQSVSPRKAPAKGPNAERRAALFRETPLAVVRRWFVGTAWALRPKRIAMLLPVARVTFAHLLNPSRALPDTAALAPDAEIAGLITDLSPATLMDAYARGLFPHGHIRPLKWVCPPTRAVVRPADFHISSRLRGLMRQGCYRVTFDTDFEGVIVGCAAPRRRWLNLTWITPYIMAAYGRLFDEGHVHSFEVWNRDGELVGGGYGVAVGRVFVIESQFYRESNASKIGFAVLAWHLAKWGFVLVDNKWLTPATAHAGFREIPRSAYLGQLPEHWGEPVHPGRWQTEADIKTVAGSR
;
A
#
# COMPACT_ATOMS: atom_id res chain seq x y z
N MET A 1 -35.72 -26.78 -44.41
CA MET A 1 -36.27 -27.34 -43.16
C MET A 1 -35.11 -27.32 -42.16
N GLY A 2 -35.11 -26.32 -41.28
CA GLY A 2 -33.95 -25.99 -40.45
C GLY A 2 -33.72 -27.01 -39.34
N LEU A 3 -32.45 -27.33 -39.10
CA LEU A 3 -31.98 -27.93 -37.87
C LEU A 3 -31.16 -26.87 -37.14
N ILE A 4 -31.65 -26.53 -35.96
CA ILE A 4 -31.14 -25.53 -35.03
C ILE A 4 -29.93 -26.15 -34.33
N GLU A 5 -28.73 -25.58 -34.52
CA GLU A 5 -27.58 -25.91 -33.68
C GLU A 5 -27.77 -25.30 -32.29
N GLN A 6 -27.69 -26.14 -31.26
CA GLN A 6 -27.66 -25.72 -29.87
C GLN A 6 -26.25 -25.22 -29.50
N PRO A 7 -26.11 -24.15 -28.69
CA PRO A 7 -24.81 -23.72 -28.21
C PRO A 7 -24.30 -24.67 -27.11
N ALA A 8 -23.03 -25.04 -27.21
CA ALA A 8 -22.30 -25.80 -26.20
C ALA A 8 -22.39 -25.12 -24.82
N SER A 9 -22.90 -25.88 -23.85
CA SER A 9 -22.92 -25.55 -22.44
C SER A 9 -21.50 -25.42 -21.89
N LEU A 10 -21.13 -24.20 -21.49
CA LEU A 10 -19.96 -23.93 -20.64
C LEU A 10 -20.24 -24.50 -19.24
N GLU A 11 -19.66 -25.67 -18.95
CA GLU A 11 -19.62 -26.20 -17.59
C GLU A 11 -18.81 -25.26 -16.70
N ALA A 12 -19.49 -24.68 -15.71
CA ALA A 12 -18.88 -23.92 -14.64
C ALA A 12 -17.98 -24.84 -13.82
N GLN A 13 -16.66 -24.70 -13.96
CA GLN A 13 -15.70 -25.36 -13.10
C GLN A 13 -15.89 -24.85 -11.67
N SER A 14 -16.42 -25.69 -10.80
CA SER A 14 -16.58 -25.41 -9.38
C SER A 14 -15.21 -25.27 -8.73
N VAL A 15 -14.81 -24.03 -8.43
CA VAL A 15 -13.63 -23.74 -7.62
C VAL A 15 -13.89 -24.27 -6.20
N SER A 16 -13.22 -25.37 -5.85
CA SER A 16 -13.24 -25.95 -4.51
C SER A 16 -12.73 -24.91 -3.49
N PRO A 17 -13.39 -24.73 -2.33
CA PRO A 17 -12.95 -23.76 -1.33
C PRO A 17 -11.57 -24.17 -0.80
N ARG A 18 -10.55 -23.34 -1.07
CA ARG A 18 -9.21 -23.54 -0.50
C ARG A 18 -9.32 -23.59 1.02
N LYS A 19 -8.87 -24.71 1.59
CA LYS A 19 -8.77 -24.96 3.03
C LYS A 19 -8.02 -23.79 3.70
N ALA A 20 -8.57 -23.24 4.79
CA ALA A 20 -7.92 -22.16 5.52
C ALA A 20 -6.49 -22.57 5.91
N PRO A 21 -5.46 -21.73 5.68
CA PRO A 21 -4.09 -22.08 5.99
C PRO A 21 -3.94 -22.32 7.51
N ALA A 22 -3.21 -23.37 7.87
CA ALA A 22 -2.87 -23.68 9.26
C ALA A 22 -2.13 -22.50 9.91
N LYS A 23 -2.29 -22.31 11.23
CA LYS A 23 -1.63 -21.25 12.01
C LYS A 23 -0.11 -21.46 12.01
N GLY A 24 0.58 -20.88 11.03
CA GLY A 24 2.05 -20.84 11.00
C GLY A 24 2.62 -19.85 12.02
N PRO A 25 3.96 -19.84 12.22
CA PRO A 25 4.66 -18.97 13.17
C PRO A 25 4.34 -17.46 12.97
N ASN A 26 4.04 -17.05 11.74
CA ASN A 26 3.62 -15.67 11.44
C ASN A 26 2.25 -15.33 12.03
N ALA A 27 1.33 -16.30 12.16
CA ALA A 27 -0.01 -16.06 12.71
C ALA A 27 0.04 -15.74 14.21
N GLU A 28 0.89 -16.43 14.98
CA GLU A 28 1.09 -16.17 16.41
C GLU A 28 1.77 -14.81 16.64
N ARG A 29 2.82 -14.52 15.86
CA ARG A 29 3.53 -13.24 15.93
C ARG A 29 2.61 -12.07 15.62
N ARG A 30 1.77 -12.19 14.58
CA ARG A 30 0.75 -11.18 14.25
C ARG A 30 -0.31 -11.08 15.34
N ALA A 31 -0.75 -12.21 15.90
CA ALA A 31 -1.68 -12.19 17.01
C ALA A 31 -1.11 -11.41 18.20
N ALA A 32 0.20 -11.47 18.46
CA ALA A 32 0.85 -10.68 19.51
C ALA A 32 1.03 -9.20 19.13
N LEU A 33 1.50 -8.91 17.91
CA LEU A 33 1.87 -7.56 17.47
C LEU A 33 0.69 -6.69 17.03
N PHE A 34 -0.32 -7.27 16.39
CA PHE A 34 -1.45 -6.55 15.81
C PHE A 34 -2.56 -6.38 16.85
N ARG A 35 -2.22 -5.72 17.96
CA ARG A 35 -3.14 -5.40 19.04
C ARG A 35 -3.08 -3.93 19.39
N GLU A 36 -4.21 -3.41 19.83
CA GLU A 36 -4.34 -2.07 20.39
C GLU A 36 -5.03 -2.22 21.74
N THR A 37 -4.46 -1.62 22.79
CA THR A 37 -5.08 -1.66 24.12
C THR A 37 -6.33 -0.76 24.14
N PRO A 38 -7.31 -1.00 25.04
CA PRO A 38 -8.49 -0.13 25.14
C PRO A 38 -8.13 1.35 25.32
N LEU A 39 -7.10 1.65 26.12
CA LEU A 39 -6.59 3.01 26.31
C LEU A 39 -6.03 3.61 25.01
N ALA A 40 -5.30 2.81 24.22
CA ALA A 40 -4.79 3.25 22.92
C ALA A 40 -5.92 3.51 21.92
N VAL A 41 -6.99 2.71 21.92
CA VAL A 41 -8.21 2.95 21.12
C VAL A 41 -8.83 4.30 21.48
N VAL A 42 -9.08 4.54 22.77
CA VAL A 42 -9.66 5.80 23.25
C VAL A 42 -8.79 6.99 22.88
N ARG A 43 -7.47 6.88 23.11
CA ARG A 43 -6.50 7.91 22.72
C ARG A 43 -6.53 8.19 21.22
N ARG A 44 -6.59 7.15 20.38
CA ARG A 44 -6.66 7.30 18.92
C ARG A 44 -7.94 7.99 18.50
N TRP A 45 -9.07 7.67 19.11
CA TRP A 45 -10.34 8.37 18.86
C TRP A 45 -10.24 9.85 19.25
N PHE A 46 -9.75 10.17 20.43
CA PHE A 46 -9.57 11.54 20.88
C PHE A 46 -8.66 12.36 19.94
N VAL A 47 -7.48 11.82 19.66
CA VAL A 47 -6.48 12.44 18.77
C VAL A 47 -6.99 12.52 17.34
N GLY A 48 -7.68 11.48 16.86
CA GLY A 48 -8.25 11.41 15.51
C GLY A 48 -9.36 12.44 15.31
N THR A 49 -10.22 12.63 16.31
CA THR A 49 -11.23 13.69 16.31
C THR A 49 -10.57 15.07 16.31
N ALA A 50 -9.58 15.31 17.19
CA ALA A 50 -8.83 16.57 17.20
C ALA A 50 -8.12 16.84 15.87
N TRP A 51 -7.59 15.79 15.21
CA TRP A 51 -6.97 15.87 13.89
C TRP A 51 -7.98 16.25 12.79
N ALA A 52 -9.21 15.74 12.85
CA ALA A 52 -10.26 16.02 11.88
C ALA A 52 -10.82 17.45 12.01
N LEU A 53 -10.83 18.00 13.23
CA LEU A 53 -11.31 19.35 13.54
C LEU A 53 -10.29 20.46 13.27
N ARG A 54 -9.09 20.16 12.72
CA ARG A 54 -8.13 21.20 12.34
C ARG A 54 -8.67 22.05 11.17
N PRO A 55 -8.44 23.37 11.12
CA PRO A 55 -9.03 24.27 10.13
C PRO A 55 -8.85 23.82 8.67
N LYS A 56 -7.65 23.34 8.30
CA LYS A 56 -7.35 22.83 6.96
C LYS A 56 -8.06 21.51 6.60
N ARG A 57 -8.75 20.87 7.55
CA ARG A 57 -9.39 19.55 7.41
C ARG A 57 -10.87 19.55 7.69
N ILE A 58 -11.41 20.58 8.31
CA ILE A 58 -12.86 20.73 8.50
C ILE A 58 -13.59 20.63 7.15
N ALA A 59 -13.00 21.16 6.07
CA ALA A 59 -13.54 21.02 4.72
C ALA A 59 -13.76 19.55 4.28
N MET A 60 -12.96 18.61 4.79
CA MET A 60 -13.11 17.17 4.50
C MET A 60 -14.28 16.53 5.24
N LEU A 61 -14.87 17.17 6.25
CA LEU A 61 -16.04 16.64 6.94
C LEU A 61 -17.26 16.59 6.04
N LEU A 62 -17.43 17.57 5.14
CA LEU A 62 -18.59 17.62 4.24
C LEU A 62 -18.57 16.48 3.20
N PRO A 63 -17.47 16.20 2.47
CA PRO A 63 -17.34 15.00 1.64
C PRO A 63 -17.57 13.70 2.42
N VAL A 64 -17.02 13.57 3.63
CA VAL A 64 -17.24 12.39 4.48
C VAL A 64 -18.72 12.23 4.83
N ALA A 65 -19.39 13.31 5.24
CA ALA A 65 -20.80 13.31 5.60
C ALA A 65 -21.67 12.95 4.40
N ARG A 66 -21.38 13.53 3.22
CA ARG A 66 -22.08 13.23 1.96
C ARG A 66 -22.00 11.75 1.60
N VAL A 67 -20.79 11.18 1.60
CA VAL A 67 -20.57 9.76 1.29
C VAL A 67 -21.20 8.85 2.35
N THR A 68 -21.13 9.24 3.61
CA THR A 68 -21.79 8.50 4.71
C THR A 68 -23.30 8.50 4.56
N PHE A 69 -23.90 9.65 4.29
CA PHE A 69 -25.35 9.77 4.08
C PHE A 69 -25.81 8.99 2.85
N ALA A 70 -25.08 9.08 1.74
CA ALA A 70 -25.35 8.28 0.55
C ALA A 70 -25.32 6.77 0.84
N HIS A 71 -24.34 6.31 1.63
CA HIS A 71 -24.25 4.92 2.04
C HIS A 71 -25.39 4.50 2.98
N LEU A 72 -25.86 5.38 3.86
CA LEU A 72 -27.02 5.11 4.72
C LEU A 72 -28.31 4.97 3.91
N LEU A 73 -28.48 5.76 2.84
CA LEU A 73 -29.63 5.67 1.95
C LEU A 73 -29.59 4.45 1.03
N ASN A 74 -28.40 4.07 0.56
CA ASN A 74 -28.21 2.90 -0.31
C ASN A 74 -26.95 2.11 0.11
N PRO A 75 -27.07 1.20 1.09
CA PRO A 75 -25.96 0.41 1.56
C PRO A 75 -25.46 -0.54 0.47
N SER A 76 -24.28 -0.27 -0.06
CA SER A 76 -23.62 -1.12 -1.06
C SER A 76 -22.31 -1.69 -0.53
N ARG A 77 -22.06 -2.95 -0.87
CA ARG A 77 -20.74 -3.60 -0.71
C ARG A 77 -19.88 -3.48 -1.97
N ALA A 78 -20.44 -3.01 -3.07
CA ALA A 78 -19.69 -2.82 -4.30
C ALA A 78 -18.64 -1.73 -4.12
N LEU A 79 -17.50 -1.88 -4.80
CA LEU A 79 -16.49 -0.84 -4.85
C LEU A 79 -17.03 0.38 -5.60
N PRO A 80 -16.67 1.60 -5.16
CA PRO A 80 -17.00 2.81 -5.89
C PRO A 80 -16.51 2.77 -7.34
N ASP A 81 -17.32 3.32 -8.25
CA ASP A 81 -16.90 3.55 -9.63
C ASP A 81 -15.99 4.79 -9.68
N THR A 82 -14.72 4.59 -10.03
CA THR A 82 -13.73 5.68 -10.09
C THR A 82 -13.91 6.58 -11.31
N ALA A 83 -14.60 6.11 -12.36
CA ALA A 83 -14.92 6.92 -13.52
C ALA A 83 -16.06 7.93 -13.24
N ALA A 84 -16.96 7.59 -12.32
CA ALA A 84 -18.09 8.45 -11.93
C ALA A 84 -17.75 9.50 -10.86
N LEU A 85 -16.50 9.53 -10.36
CA LEU A 85 -16.09 10.49 -9.35
C LEU A 85 -16.01 11.91 -9.92
N ALA A 86 -16.47 12.89 -9.13
CA ALA A 86 -16.26 14.29 -9.48
C ALA A 86 -14.74 14.59 -9.64
N PRO A 87 -14.37 15.55 -10.51
CA PRO A 87 -12.96 15.83 -10.83
C PRO A 87 -12.09 16.17 -9.62
N ASP A 88 -12.66 16.78 -8.57
CA ASP A 88 -12.00 17.21 -7.34
C ASP A 88 -12.21 16.26 -6.15
N ALA A 89 -13.08 15.25 -6.28
CA ALA A 89 -13.45 14.37 -5.17
C ALA A 89 -12.32 13.42 -4.76
N GLU A 90 -11.77 13.54 -3.55
CA GLU A 90 -10.76 12.59 -3.06
C GLU A 90 -11.35 11.30 -2.49
N ILE A 91 -12.53 11.39 -1.85
CA ILE A 91 -13.17 10.28 -1.15
C ILE A 91 -14.17 9.63 -2.12
N ALA A 92 -13.92 8.36 -2.44
CA ALA A 92 -14.73 7.61 -3.38
C ALA A 92 -15.90 6.88 -2.70
N GLY A 93 -15.71 6.43 -1.46
CA GLY A 93 -16.71 5.64 -0.76
C GLY A 93 -16.31 5.24 0.64
N LEU A 94 -17.21 4.54 1.34
CA LEU A 94 -16.90 3.89 2.62
C LEU A 94 -16.39 2.47 2.39
N ILE A 95 -15.51 2.02 3.28
CA ILE A 95 -15.03 0.64 3.31
C ILE A 95 -15.99 -0.18 4.17
N THR A 96 -16.54 -1.23 3.57
CA THR A 96 -17.39 -2.24 4.22
C THR A 96 -16.69 -3.59 4.35
N ASP A 97 -15.69 -3.85 3.51
CA ASP A 97 -14.91 -5.08 3.49
C ASP A 97 -13.43 -4.79 3.17
N LEU A 98 -12.53 -5.53 3.82
CA LEU A 98 -11.08 -5.54 3.61
C LEU A 98 -10.58 -6.98 3.42
N SER A 99 -11.39 -7.83 2.81
CA SER A 99 -10.94 -9.12 2.30
C SER A 99 -9.84 -8.89 1.25
N PRO A 100 -8.91 -9.86 1.08
CA PRO A 100 -7.85 -9.74 0.08
C PRO A 100 -8.37 -9.48 -1.33
N ALA A 101 -9.40 -10.20 -1.77
CA ALA A 101 -10.06 -9.99 -3.07
C ALA A 101 -10.58 -8.55 -3.23
N THR A 102 -11.34 -8.04 -2.25
CA THR A 102 -11.86 -6.67 -2.30
C THR A 102 -10.74 -5.62 -2.34
N LEU A 103 -9.65 -5.84 -1.59
CA LEU A 103 -8.50 -4.94 -1.62
C LEU A 103 -7.82 -4.95 -2.98
N MET A 104 -7.56 -6.13 -3.55
CA MET A 104 -6.93 -6.24 -4.86
C MET A 104 -7.77 -5.62 -5.97
N ASP A 105 -9.08 -5.84 -5.94
CA ASP A 105 -10.03 -5.19 -6.86
C ASP A 105 -10.05 -3.67 -6.68
N ALA A 106 -9.96 -3.19 -5.44
CA ALA A 106 -9.87 -1.75 -5.14
C ALA A 106 -8.60 -1.15 -5.75
N TYR A 107 -7.45 -1.80 -5.57
CA TYR A 107 -6.19 -1.35 -6.14
C TYR A 107 -6.19 -1.35 -7.68
N ALA A 108 -6.75 -2.38 -8.31
CA ALA A 108 -6.90 -2.43 -9.76
C ALA A 108 -7.76 -1.26 -10.30
N ARG A 109 -8.69 -0.75 -9.48
CA ARG A 109 -9.51 0.43 -9.79
C ARG A 109 -8.90 1.75 -9.31
N GLY A 110 -7.67 1.74 -8.77
CA GLY A 110 -6.96 2.93 -8.30
C GLY A 110 -7.38 3.46 -6.93
N LEU A 111 -8.20 2.68 -6.21
CA LEU A 111 -8.62 2.94 -4.84
C LEU A 111 -7.58 2.43 -3.85
N PHE A 112 -7.49 3.08 -2.70
CA PHE A 112 -6.73 2.57 -1.55
C PHE A 112 -7.45 2.92 -0.25
N PRO A 113 -7.26 2.13 0.81
CA PRO A 113 -7.92 2.38 2.08
C PRO A 113 -7.22 3.49 2.85
N HIS A 114 -8.01 4.40 3.44
CA HIS A 114 -7.47 5.42 4.33
C HIS A 114 -8.46 5.81 5.44
N GLY A 115 -7.92 6.06 6.63
CA GLY A 115 -8.69 6.57 7.76
C GLY A 115 -7.97 6.36 9.09
N HIS A 116 -7.85 7.41 9.89
CA HIS A 116 -7.29 7.32 11.24
C HIS A 116 -8.27 6.73 12.27
N ILE A 117 -9.55 6.99 12.05
CA ILE A 117 -10.69 6.53 12.85
C ILE A 117 -11.80 6.12 11.89
N ARG A 118 -12.80 5.38 12.41
CA ARG A 118 -13.95 4.98 11.60
C ARG A 118 -14.85 6.18 11.25
N PRO A 119 -15.55 6.14 10.10
CA PRO A 119 -15.51 5.10 9.09
C PRO A 119 -14.24 5.16 8.23
N LEU A 120 -13.74 3.98 7.83
CA LEU A 120 -12.66 3.84 6.85
C LEU A 120 -13.20 4.14 5.45
N LYS A 121 -12.33 4.66 4.58
CA LYS A 121 -12.73 5.21 3.29
C LYS A 121 -11.88 4.66 2.15
N TRP A 122 -12.53 4.44 1.02
CA TRP A 122 -11.85 4.31 -0.27
C TRP A 122 -11.48 5.70 -0.77
N VAL A 123 -10.21 5.90 -1.10
CA VAL A 123 -9.67 7.18 -1.56
C VAL A 123 -9.12 7.03 -2.98
N CYS A 124 -9.42 8.02 -3.81
CA CYS A 124 -8.87 8.18 -5.15
C CYS A 124 -8.63 9.67 -5.40
N PRO A 125 -7.44 10.22 -5.11
CA PRO A 125 -7.17 11.65 -5.26
C PRO A 125 -7.29 12.09 -6.73
N PRO A 126 -7.54 13.39 -6.99
CA PRO A 126 -7.67 13.93 -8.35
C PRO A 126 -6.35 13.90 -9.12
N THR A 127 -5.22 13.89 -8.40
CA THR A 127 -3.87 13.68 -8.93
C THR A 127 -3.22 12.49 -8.23
N ARG A 128 -2.30 11.82 -8.93
CA ARG A 128 -1.51 10.71 -8.39
C ARG A 128 -0.03 10.99 -8.54
N ALA A 129 0.73 10.85 -7.45
CA ALA A 129 2.18 10.95 -7.50
C ALA A 129 2.81 9.62 -7.89
N VAL A 130 3.46 9.58 -9.05
CA VAL A 130 4.01 8.36 -9.63
C VAL A 130 5.43 8.56 -10.16
N VAL A 131 6.17 7.46 -10.31
CA VAL A 131 7.46 7.41 -11.00
C VAL A 131 7.58 6.07 -11.74
N ARG A 132 8.27 6.04 -12.89
CA ARG A 132 8.68 4.75 -13.46
C ARG A 132 9.85 4.23 -12.62
N PRO A 133 9.92 2.94 -12.23
CA PRO A 133 11.02 2.43 -11.43
C PRO A 133 12.41 2.76 -11.98
N ALA A 134 12.57 2.69 -13.32
CA ALA A 134 13.81 3.02 -14.01
C ALA A 134 14.20 4.52 -13.98
N ASP A 135 13.25 5.41 -13.68
CA ASP A 135 13.48 6.85 -13.56
C ASP A 135 13.70 7.29 -12.10
N PHE A 136 13.71 6.34 -11.16
CA PHE A 136 13.85 6.68 -9.74
C PHE A 136 15.22 7.33 -9.46
N HIS A 137 15.19 8.55 -8.94
CA HIS A 137 16.41 9.34 -8.74
C HIS A 137 17.07 9.02 -7.38
N ILE A 138 18.28 8.44 -7.44
CA ILE A 138 19.14 8.24 -6.27
C ILE A 138 20.16 9.39 -6.20
N SER A 139 19.99 10.27 -5.21
CA SER A 139 20.88 11.44 -5.04
C SER A 139 22.33 11.03 -4.75
N SER A 140 23.28 11.87 -5.15
CA SER A 140 24.72 11.64 -4.93
C SER A 140 25.05 11.39 -3.44
N ARG A 141 24.42 12.14 -2.53
CA ARG A 141 24.56 11.95 -1.08
C ARG A 141 24.05 10.57 -0.65
N LEU A 142 22.90 10.13 -1.16
CA LEU A 142 22.35 8.81 -0.82
C LEU A 142 23.25 7.70 -1.36
N ARG A 143 23.75 7.83 -2.61
CA ARG A 143 24.74 6.90 -3.20
C ARG A 143 26.01 6.81 -2.35
N GLY A 144 26.49 7.95 -1.83
CA GLY A 144 27.61 7.99 -0.89
C GLY A 144 27.36 7.15 0.35
N LEU A 145 26.20 7.31 1.00
CA LEU A 145 25.81 6.51 2.17
C LEU A 145 25.69 5.02 1.85
N MET A 146 25.06 4.68 0.73
CA MET A 146 24.88 3.29 0.27
C MET A 146 26.24 2.57 0.10
N ARG A 147 27.28 3.26 -0.36
CA ARG A 147 28.61 2.69 -0.58
C ARG A 147 29.41 2.41 0.69
N GLN A 148 29.00 2.96 1.84
CA GLN A 148 29.71 2.79 3.11
C GLN A 148 29.59 1.36 3.68
N GLY A 149 28.66 0.54 3.17
CA GLY A 149 28.46 -0.82 3.67
C GLY A 149 28.00 -0.87 5.13
N CYS A 150 27.22 0.13 5.57
CA CYS A 150 26.65 0.18 6.91
C CYS A 150 25.29 -0.52 7.03
N TYR A 151 24.69 -0.87 5.89
CA TYR A 151 23.33 -1.38 5.84
C TYR A 151 23.26 -2.66 5.01
N ARG A 152 22.27 -3.49 5.32
CA ARG A 152 21.80 -4.61 4.49
C ARG A 152 20.33 -4.37 4.17
N VAL A 153 19.93 -4.59 2.93
CA VAL A 153 18.52 -4.58 2.54
C VAL A 153 18.07 -6.02 2.30
N THR A 154 16.88 -6.36 2.76
CA THR A 154 16.19 -7.61 2.44
C THR A 154 14.77 -7.30 1.97
N PHE A 155 14.11 -8.26 1.33
CA PHE A 155 12.70 -8.20 1.00
C PHE A 155 11.94 -9.34 1.67
N ASP A 156 10.66 -9.11 1.96
CA ASP A 156 9.71 -10.07 2.53
C ASP A 156 10.22 -10.89 3.74
N THR A 157 11.25 -10.39 4.44
CA THR A 157 11.93 -11.14 5.51
C THR A 157 11.31 -10.85 6.88
N ASP A 158 10.89 -9.60 7.12
CA ASP A 158 10.26 -9.19 8.38
C ASP A 158 9.09 -8.22 8.15
N PHE A 159 8.09 -8.67 7.41
CA PHE A 159 6.89 -7.88 7.13
C PHE A 159 6.20 -7.38 8.41
N GLU A 160 6.07 -8.23 9.44
CA GLU A 160 5.44 -7.82 10.70
C GLU A 160 6.22 -6.70 11.39
N GLY A 161 7.56 -6.79 11.43
CA GLY A 161 8.42 -5.73 11.95
C GLY A 161 8.26 -4.43 11.16
N VAL A 162 8.17 -4.52 9.83
CA VAL A 162 7.99 -3.37 8.94
C VAL A 162 6.65 -2.68 9.14
N ILE A 163 5.52 -3.40 9.14
CA ILE A 163 4.20 -2.78 9.27
C ILE A 163 3.99 -2.21 10.67
N VAL A 164 4.54 -2.85 11.71
CA VAL A 164 4.57 -2.30 13.07
C VAL A 164 5.42 -1.03 13.13
N GLY A 165 6.60 -1.03 12.50
CA GLY A 165 7.44 0.16 12.37
C GLY A 165 6.72 1.32 11.66
N CYS A 166 5.94 1.01 10.61
CA CYS A 166 5.12 1.98 9.89
C CYS A 166 3.95 2.54 10.71
N ALA A 167 3.40 1.74 11.63
CA ALA A 167 2.32 2.14 12.52
C ALA A 167 2.79 2.88 13.77
N ALA A 168 4.07 2.77 14.12
CA ALA A 168 4.62 3.37 15.32
C ALA A 168 4.43 4.90 15.35
N PRO A 169 4.28 5.49 16.55
CA PRO A 169 4.19 6.94 16.70
C PRO A 169 5.37 7.66 16.04
N ARG A 170 5.08 8.60 15.14
CA ARG A 170 6.11 9.47 14.55
C ARG A 170 6.41 10.61 15.51
N ARG A 171 7.62 11.20 15.47
CA ARG A 171 8.01 12.42 16.21
C ARG A 171 7.24 13.68 15.76
N ARG A 172 5.91 13.61 15.67
CA ARG A 172 5.01 14.72 15.33
C ARG A 172 3.93 14.82 16.39
N TRP A 173 3.47 16.05 16.62
CA TRP A 173 2.61 16.45 17.74
C TRP A 173 1.35 15.59 17.96
N LEU A 174 0.80 14.92 16.94
CA LEU A 174 -0.43 14.11 17.09
C LEU A 174 -0.23 12.60 17.24
N ASN A 175 0.97 12.01 17.10
CA ASN A 175 1.16 10.55 17.26
C ASN A 175 0.02 9.67 16.66
N LEU A 176 -0.47 10.04 15.47
CA LEU A 176 -1.64 9.43 14.84
C LEU A 176 -1.22 8.67 13.58
N THR A 177 -1.65 7.42 13.48
CA THR A 177 -1.46 6.58 12.30
C THR A 177 -2.82 6.11 11.76
N TRP A 178 -2.88 5.80 10.47
CA TRP A 178 -4.03 5.13 9.86
C TRP A 178 -3.87 3.60 9.89
N ILE A 179 -2.65 3.11 10.17
CA ILE A 179 -2.30 1.69 10.22
C ILE A 179 -2.69 1.15 11.60
N THR A 180 -3.98 0.90 11.77
CA THR A 180 -4.55 0.26 12.97
C THR A 180 -4.34 -1.27 12.92
N PRO A 181 -4.53 -2.01 14.03
CA PRO A 181 -4.50 -3.47 13.99
C PRO A 181 -5.41 -4.10 12.94
N TYR A 182 -6.57 -3.48 12.69
CA TYR A 182 -7.51 -3.93 11.66
C TYR A 182 -6.90 -3.82 10.25
N ILE A 183 -6.19 -2.71 9.98
CA ILE A 183 -5.44 -2.53 8.73
C ILE A 183 -4.27 -3.53 8.66
N MET A 184 -3.49 -3.68 9.74
CA MET A 184 -2.37 -4.62 9.78
C MET A 184 -2.80 -6.05 9.44
N ALA A 185 -3.92 -6.50 10.02
CA ALA A 185 -4.47 -7.82 9.74
C ALA A 185 -4.88 -7.98 8.28
N ALA A 186 -5.42 -6.94 7.64
CA ALA A 186 -5.78 -6.97 6.22
C ALA A 186 -4.55 -7.09 5.31
N TYR A 187 -3.53 -6.26 5.53
CA TYR A 187 -2.29 -6.33 4.75
C TYR A 187 -1.46 -7.60 5.07
N GLY A 188 -1.55 -8.15 6.28
CA GLY A 188 -0.96 -9.44 6.61
C GLY A 188 -1.55 -10.60 5.80
N ARG A 189 -2.87 -10.61 5.58
CA ARG A 189 -3.50 -11.61 4.71
C ARG A 189 -3.04 -11.46 3.25
N LEU A 190 -2.99 -10.22 2.73
CA LEU A 190 -2.46 -9.96 1.39
C LEU A 190 -0.98 -10.34 1.26
N PHE A 191 -0.19 -10.17 2.32
CA PHE A 191 1.20 -10.62 2.34
C PHE A 191 1.30 -12.14 2.30
N ASP A 192 0.41 -12.87 2.98
CA ASP A 192 0.37 -14.33 2.91
C ASP A 192 -0.04 -14.83 1.53
N GLU A 193 -0.91 -14.09 0.83
CA GLU A 193 -1.33 -14.38 -0.54
C GLU A 193 -0.32 -13.92 -1.62
N GLY A 194 0.76 -13.23 -1.22
CA GLY A 194 1.82 -12.81 -2.14
C GLY A 194 1.51 -11.55 -2.95
N HIS A 195 0.59 -10.71 -2.48
CA HIS A 195 0.24 -9.43 -3.12
C HIS A 195 0.92 -8.22 -2.45
N VAL A 196 1.23 -8.33 -1.16
CA VAL A 196 1.96 -7.31 -0.41
C VAL A 196 3.40 -7.75 -0.27
N HIS A 197 4.31 -6.79 -0.45
CA HIS A 197 5.73 -7.00 -0.28
C HIS A 197 6.35 -5.94 0.62
N SER A 198 7.33 -6.33 1.39
CA SER A 198 8.11 -5.43 2.24
C SER A 198 9.56 -5.35 1.82
N PHE A 199 10.19 -4.24 2.18
CA PHE A 199 11.63 -4.11 2.21
C PHE A 199 12.07 -3.72 3.62
N GLU A 200 13.15 -4.35 4.06
CA GLU A 200 13.75 -4.14 5.37
C GLU A 200 15.15 -3.55 5.20
N VAL A 201 15.52 -2.64 6.09
CA VAL A 201 16.89 -2.09 6.19
C VAL A 201 17.45 -2.42 7.56
N TRP A 202 18.52 -3.21 7.56
CA TRP A 202 19.23 -3.68 8.75
C TRP A 202 20.53 -2.90 8.91
N ASN A 203 20.87 -2.47 10.12
CA ASN A 203 22.19 -1.92 10.42
C ASN A 203 23.23 -3.04 10.65
N ARG A 204 24.48 -2.67 10.96
CA ARG A 204 25.58 -3.63 11.19
C ARG A 204 25.33 -4.55 12.39
N ASP A 205 24.57 -4.08 13.36
CA ASP A 205 24.22 -4.83 14.57
C ASP A 205 23.03 -5.79 14.33
N GLY A 206 22.49 -5.81 13.10
CA GLY A 206 21.37 -6.68 12.73
C GLY A 206 20.01 -6.13 13.18
N GLU A 207 19.92 -4.85 13.54
CA GLU A 207 18.67 -4.22 13.96
C GLU A 207 17.88 -3.68 12.76
N LEU A 208 16.55 -3.84 12.79
CA LEU A 208 15.65 -3.26 11.80
C LEU A 208 15.54 -1.73 12.02
N VAL A 209 16.23 -0.96 11.18
CA VAL A 209 16.36 0.50 11.31
C VAL A 209 15.58 1.28 10.27
N GLY A 210 14.94 0.60 9.33
CA GLY A 210 13.98 1.20 8.41
C GLY A 210 13.35 0.16 7.51
N GLY A 211 12.37 0.60 6.74
CA GLY A 211 11.67 -0.28 5.81
C GLY A 211 10.38 0.34 5.31
N GLY A 212 9.66 -0.44 4.53
CA GLY A 212 8.36 -0.07 4.02
C GLY A 212 7.70 -1.23 3.32
N TYR A 213 6.42 -1.06 3.01
CA TYR A 213 5.64 -2.07 2.32
C TYR A 213 4.72 -1.43 1.27
N GLY A 214 4.32 -2.24 0.31
CA GLY A 214 3.40 -1.85 -0.74
C GLY A 214 2.68 -3.05 -1.35
N VAL A 215 1.80 -2.77 -2.30
CA VAL A 215 0.98 -3.77 -3.00
C VAL A 215 1.43 -3.86 -4.45
N ALA A 216 1.71 -5.07 -4.92
CA ALA A 216 1.96 -5.35 -6.32
C ALA A 216 0.64 -5.65 -7.03
N VAL A 217 0.33 -4.88 -8.07
CA VAL A 217 -0.94 -4.92 -8.80
C VAL A 217 -0.61 -4.94 -10.29
N GLY A 218 -0.57 -6.15 -10.87
CA GLY A 218 0.05 -6.35 -12.18
C GLY A 218 1.48 -5.78 -12.18
N ARG A 219 1.75 -4.83 -13.09
CA ARG A 219 3.07 -4.17 -13.23
C ARG A 219 3.19 -2.84 -12.47
N VAL A 220 2.27 -2.57 -11.54
CA VAL A 220 2.25 -1.35 -10.72
C VAL A 220 2.56 -1.71 -9.27
N PHE A 221 3.48 -0.97 -8.64
CA PHE A 221 3.77 -1.10 -7.21
C PHE A 221 3.23 0.10 -6.45
N VAL A 222 2.23 -0.13 -5.59
CA VAL A 222 1.59 0.90 -4.80
C VAL A 222 2.20 0.96 -3.41
N ILE A 223 2.92 2.04 -3.11
CA ILE A 223 3.54 2.27 -1.80
C ILE A 223 2.43 2.55 -0.78
N GLU A 224 2.44 1.82 0.34
CA GLU A 224 1.52 2.06 1.45
C GLU A 224 2.13 2.92 2.54
N SER A 225 3.26 2.49 3.09
CA SER A 225 3.93 3.24 4.14
C SER A 225 5.40 2.85 4.26
N GLN A 226 6.15 3.74 4.88
CA GLN A 226 7.56 3.55 5.21
C GLN A 226 7.83 4.11 6.61
N PHE A 227 8.90 3.59 7.22
CA PHE A 227 9.44 4.07 8.49
C PHE A 227 10.96 4.05 8.48
N TYR A 228 11.54 4.83 9.38
CA TYR A 228 12.97 4.80 9.65
C TYR A 228 13.21 5.13 11.13
N ARG A 229 14.24 4.52 11.69
CA ARG A 229 14.83 4.80 13.00
C ARG A 229 16.20 5.45 12.84
N GLU A 230 16.91 5.09 11.77
CA GLU A 230 18.13 5.77 11.33
C GLU A 230 17.90 6.66 10.10
N SER A 231 18.65 7.75 10.01
CA SER A 231 18.51 8.72 8.93
C SER A 231 18.77 8.10 7.55
N ASN A 232 17.86 8.34 6.61
CA ASN A 232 17.88 7.80 5.24
C ASN A 232 17.68 6.29 5.09
N ALA A 233 17.48 5.52 6.17
CA ALA A 233 17.29 4.06 6.07
C ALA A 233 16.15 3.69 5.10
N SER A 234 14.97 4.31 5.22
CA SER A 234 13.85 4.04 4.29
C SER A 234 14.16 4.41 2.84
N LYS A 235 14.94 5.47 2.60
CA LYS A 235 15.36 5.89 1.25
C LYS A 235 16.34 4.90 0.64
N ILE A 236 17.26 4.36 1.43
CA ILE A 236 18.20 3.32 0.98
C ILE A 236 17.40 2.07 0.58
N GLY A 237 16.53 1.59 1.47
CA GLY A 237 15.70 0.41 1.18
C GLY A 237 14.82 0.60 -0.06
N PHE A 238 14.17 1.76 -0.19
CA PHE A 238 13.33 2.05 -1.34
C PHE A 238 14.13 2.20 -2.64
N ALA A 239 15.35 2.76 -2.60
CA ALA A 239 16.22 2.83 -3.78
C ALA A 239 16.61 1.44 -4.28
N VAL A 240 16.93 0.52 -3.37
CA VAL A 240 17.20 -0.89 -3.72
C VAL A 240 15.96 -1.56 -4.29
N LEU A 241 14.77 -1.35 -3.69
CA LEU A 241 13.52 -1.87 -4.23
C LEU A 241 13.20 -1.32 -5.62
N ALA A 242 13.30 0.00 -5.83
CA ALA A 242 13.02 0.63 -7.12
C ALA A 242 13.90 0.06 -8.26
N TRP A 243 15.18 -0.22 -7.97
CA TRP A 243 16.08 -0.88 -8.91
C TRP A 243 15.57 -2.27 -9.30
N HIS A 244 15.15 -3.08 -8.32
CA HIS A 244 14.62 -4.43 -8.57
C HIS A 244 13.29 -4.39 -9.31
N LEU A 245 12.37 -3.50 -8.92
CA LEU A 245 11.10 -3.29 -9.63
C LEU A 245 11.33 -2.99 -11.11
N ALA A 246 12.34 -2.18 -11.45
CA ALA A 246 12.70 -1.91 -12.84
C ALA A 246 13.17 -3.18 -13.58
N LYS A 247 13.97 -4.04 -12.93
CA LYS A 247 14.46 -5.30 -13.49
C LYS A 247 13.37 -6.35 -13.65
N TRP A 248 12.45 -6.42 -12.70
CA TRP A 248 11.28 -7.30 -12.74
C TRP A 248 10.17 -6.79 -13.67
N GLY A 249 10.41 -5.68 -14.38
CA GLY A 249 9.49 -5.19 -15.41
C GLY A 249 8.29 -4.42 -14.86
N PHE A 250 8.30 -3.95 -13.62
CA PHE A 250 7.30 -2.98 -13.16
C PHE A 250 7.42 -1.69 -13.97
N VAL A 251 6.28 -1.10 -14.29
CA VAL A 251 6.20 0.10 -15.16
C VAL A 251 5.89 1.35 -14.38
N LEU A 252 5.31 1.21 -13.18
CA LEU A 252 4.85 2.35 -12.39
C LEU A 252 4.99 2.05 -10.90
N VAL A 253 5.47 3.06 -10.17
CA VAL A 253 5.40 3.12 -8.71
C VAL A 253 4.45 4.25 -8.35
N ASP A 254 3.53 3.96 -7.45
CA ASP A 254 2.54 4.91 -6.95
C ASP A 254 2.80 5.27 -5.47
N ASN A 255 3.04 6.55 -5.19
CA ASN A 255 3.20 7.09 -3.83
C ASN A 255 1.94 7.80 -3.30
N LYS A 256 0.82 7.69 -4.03
CA LYS A 256 -0.46 8.34 -3.77
C LYS A 256 -0.37 9.85 -3.93
N TRP A 257 0.25 10.51 -2.96
CA TRP A 257 0.43 11.95 -2.92
C TRP A 257 1.89 12.35 -3.08
N LEU A 258 2.12 13.53 -3.66
CA LEU A 258 3.47 14.06 -3.78
C LEU A 258 3.91 14.65 -2.44
N THR A 259 5.16 14.40 -2.09
CA THR A 259 5.83 15.03 -0.96
C THR A 259 7.14 15.64 -1.45
N PRO A 260 7.72 16.63 -0.75
CA PRO A 260 9.04 17.15 -1.13
C PRO A 260 10.10 16.05 -1.26
N ALA A 261 10.09 15.07 -0.35
CA ALA A 261 11.02 13.96 -0.37
C ALA A 261 10.87 13.06 -1.61
N THR A 262 9.63 12.76 -2.02
CA THR A 262 9.38 11.93 -3.21
C THR A 262 9.59 12.70 -4.51
N ALA A 263 9.31 14.00 -4.54
CA ALA A 263 9.63 14.86 -5.68
C ALA A 263 11.13 14.84 -5.99
N HIS A 264 11.98 14.96 -4.96
CA HIS A 264 13.44 14.82 -5.11
C HIS A 264 13.88 13.43 -5.61
N ALA A 265 13.05 12.41 -5.44
CA ALA A 265 13.31 11.05 -5.90
C ALA A 265 12.75 10.75 -7.31
N GLY A 266 12.26 11.78 -8.02
CA GLY A 266 11.76 11.67 -9.39
C GLY A 266 10.24 11.44 -9.51
N PHE A 267 9.49 11.44 -8.40
CA PHE A 267 8.03 11.36 -8.48
C PHE A 267 7.44 12.64 -9.06
N ARG A 268 6.41 12.49 -9.88
CA ARG A 268 5.62 13.56 -10.48
C ARG A 268 4.13 13.31 -10.32
N GLU A 269 3.34 14.37 -10.28
CA GLU A 269 1.89 14.25 -10.28
C GLU A 269 1.37 14.05 -11.71
N ILE A 270 0.43 13.12 -11.86
CA ILE A 270 -0.37 12.94 -13.07
C ILE A 270 -1.86 13.00 -12.72
N PRO A 271 -2.74 13.40 -13.66
CA PRO A 271 -4.19 13.37 -13.43
C PRO A 271 -4.69 11.95 -13.12
N ARG A 272 -5.78 11.84 -12.33
CA ARG A 272 -6.43 10.56 -12.02
C ARG A 272 -6.71 9.74 -13.27
N SER A 273 -7.26 10.35 -14.32
CA SER A 273 -7.57 9.66 -15.59
C SER A 273 -6.32 9.03 -16.23
N ALA A 274 -5.20 9.75 -16.25
CA ALA A 274 -3.93 9.24 -16.77
C ALA A 274 -3.34 8.12 -15.89
N TYR A 275 -3.57 8.16 -14.58
CA TYR A 275 -3.19 7.07 -13.66
C TYR A 275 -4.05 5.83 -13.89
N LEU A 276 -5.38 5.99 -13.94
CA LEU A 276 -6.31 4.88 -14.15
C LEU A 276 -6.06 4.19 -15.51
N GLY A 277 -5.72 4.94 -16.56
CA GLY A 277 -5.35 4.37 -17.86
C GLY A 277 -4.03 3.58 -17.88
N GLN A 278 -3.25 3.61 -16.79
CA GLN A 278 -2.03 2.79 -16.62
C GLN A 278 -2.26 1.59 -15.70
N LEU A 279 -3.40 1.51 -15.03
CA LEU A 279 -3.75 0.37 -14.20
C LEU A 279 -4.23 -0.79 -15.07
N PRO A 280 -3.98 -2.02 -14.65
CA PRO A 280 -4.52 -3.17 -15.36
C PRO A 280 -6.03 -3.28 -15.10
N GLU A 281 -6.80 -3.71 -16.10
CA GLU A 281 -8.24 -3.97 -15.96
C GLU A 281 -8.51 -5.04 -14.88
N HIS A 282 -7.59 -6.00 -14.76
CA HIS A 282 -7.58 -7.05 -13.75
C HIS A 282 -6.15 -7.24 -13.20
N TRP A 283 -6.00 -7.51 -11.91
CA TRP A 283 -4.68 -7.62 -11.27
C TRP A 283 -3.87 -8.85 -11.70
N GLY A 284 -4.51 -9.85 -12.33
CA GLY A 284 -3.85 -10.97 -13.03
C GLY A 284 -2.90 -11.80 -12.16
N GLU A 285 -2.09 -12.66 -12.79
CA GLU A 285 -0.98 -13.31 -12.09
C GLU A 285 0.09 -12.26 -11.72
N PRO A 286 0.71 -12.33 -10.52
CA PRO A 286 1.78 -11.43 -10.15
C PRO A 286 2.93 -11.48 -11.15
N VAL A 287 3.42 -10.30 -11.56
CA VAL A 287 4.54 -10.19 -12.50
C VAL A 287 5.82 -10.81 -11.94
N HIS A 288 5.98 -10.76 -10.62
CA HIS A 288 7.04 -11.43 -9.89
C HIS A 288 6.42 -12.23 -8.74
N PRO A 289 6.04 -13.50 -8.96
CA PRO A 289 5.30 -14.29 -7.98
C PRO A 289 6.17 -14.73 -6.80
N GLY A 290 5.50 -15.07 -5.69
CA GLY A 290 6.14 -15.61 -4.50
C GLY A 290 6.80 -14.55 -3.61
N ARG A 291 7.63 -15.02 -2.68
CA ARG A 291 8.37 -14.16 -1.75
C ARG A 291 9.51 -13.46 -2.49
N TRP A 292 9.59 -12.14 -2.35
CA TRP A 292 10.65 -11.35 -2.95
C TRP A 292 11.95 -11.50 -2.17
N GLN A 293 13.06 -11.48 -2.90
CA GLN A 293 14.41 -11.52 -2.36
C GLN A 293 15.27 -10.51 -3.12
N THR A 294 16.33 -10.02 -2.48
CA THR A 294 17.27 -9.12 -3.13
C THR A 294 18.18 -9.92 -4.06
N GLU A 295 18.18 -9.58 -5.34
CA GLU A 295 19.07 -10.13 -6.38
C GLU A 295 20.37 -9.33 -6.53
N ALA A 296 20.37 -8.06 -6.10
CA ALA A 296 21.51 -7.18 -6.11
C ALA A 296 21.73 -6.52 -4.74
N ASP A 297 23.01 -6.40 -4.36
CA ASP A 297 23.39 -5.73 -3.12
C ASP A 297 23.31 -4.19 -3.23
N ILE A 298 23.40 -3.52 -2.09
CA ILE A 298 23.32 -2.06 -2.01
C ILE A 298 24.38 -1.38 -2.86
N LYS A 299 25.59 -1.95 -2.95
CA LYS A 299 26.71 -1.35 -3.70
C LYS A 299 26.46 -1.40 -5.21
N THR A 300 25.93 -2.52 -5.71
CA THR A 300 25.54 -2.69 -7.11
C THR A 300 24.49 -1.65 -7.50
N VAL A 301 23.45 -1.48 -6.68
CA VAL A 301 22.43 -0.44 -6.91
C VAL A 301 23.03 0.96 -6.85
N ALA A 302 23.91 1.25 -5.89
CA ALA A 302 24.55 2.56 -5.79
C ALA A 302 25.47 2.90 -6.97
N GLY A 303 25.97 1.88 -7.68
CA GLY A 303 26.79 1.99 -8.88
C GLY A 303 25.99 2.08 -10.19
N SER A 304 24.69 1.76 -10.18
CA SER A 304 23.85 1.89 -11.38
C SER A 304 23.71 3.36 -11.78
N ARG A 305 23.52 3.62 -13.08
CA ARG A 305 23.18 4.98 -13.56
C ARG A 305 21.89 5.47 -12.90
#